data_AF-A0A6A5A1I5-F1
#
_entry.id   AF-A0A6A5A1I5-F1
#
_cell.length_a   1.000
_cell.length_b   1.000
_cell.length_c   1.000
_cell.angle_alpha   90.00
_cell.angle_beta   90.00
_cell.angle_gamma   90.00
#
_symmetry.space_group_name_H-M   'P 1'
#
loop_
_entity.id
_entity.type
_entity.pdbx_description
1 polymer ?
#
loop_
_entity_poly.entity_id
_entity_poly.type
_entity_poly.pdbx_seq_one_letter_code
_entity_poly.pdbx_strand_id
1 'polypeptide(L)'
;DISAIPPGCGNGMSYADCVRNSGGAKGYNIPVSVLPTKYDGNAQKGNCHKVTCTRAECPDAYLYPFDDLKMKDCPDDEVFVVTFCP
;
A
#
# COMPACT_ATOMS: atom_id res chain seq x y z
N ASP A 1 4.56 -3.71 1.60
CA ASP A 1 3.63 -2.55 1.56
C ASP A 1 2.68 -2.72 0.38
N ILE A 2 1.79 -1.74 0.13
CA ILE A 2 0.89 -1.69 -1.03
C ILE A 2 0.94 -0.27 -1.60
N SER A 3 0.91 -0.12 -2.92
CA SER A 3 0.78 1.17 -3.60
C SER A 3 -0.49 1.21 -4.43
N ALA A 4 -1.21 2.33 -4.33
CA ALA A 4 -2.35 2.66 -5.19
C ALA A 4 -2.10 3.96 -5.99
N ILE A 5 -0.85 4.42 -6.05
CA ILE A 5 -0.44 5.64 -6.75
C ILE A 5 -0.82 5.52 -8.24
N PRO A 6 -1.66 6.43 -8.77
CA PRO A 6 -1.92 6.50 -10.20
C PRO A 6 -0.63 6.65 -11.02
N PRO A 7 -0.53 5.98 -12.19
CA PRO A 7 0.67 6.07 -13.03
C PRO A 7 0.89 7.52 -13.50
N GLY A 8 2.15 7.94 -13.66
CA GLY A 8 2.45 9.30 -14.13
C GLY A 8 2.15 10.40 -13.10
N CYS A 9 2.07 10.09 -11.80
CA CYS A 9 1.84 11.10 -10.77
C CYS A 9 2.89 12.24 -10.74
N GLY A 10 4.14 11.96 -11.14
CA GLY A 10 5.23 12.95 -11.08
C GLY A 10 5.49 13.35 -9.63
N ASN A 11 5.50 14.67 -9.34
CA ASN A 11 5.66 15.19 -7.98
C ASN A 11 4.32 15.52 -7.30
N GLY A 12 3.26 14.77 -7.59
CA GLY A 12 1.97 14.97 -6.93
C GLY A 12 2.05 14.75 -5.41
N MET A 13 1.30 15.55 -4.64
CA MET A 13 1.33 15.55 -3.17
C MET A 13 0.05 14.97 -2.54
N SER A 14 -0.85 14.43 -3.37
CA SER A 14 -2.10 13.82 -2.95
C SER A 14 -2.59 12.81 -3.99
N TYR A 15 -3.48 11.91 -3.60
CA TYR A 15 -4.13 10.99 -4.54
C TYR A 15 -4.83 11.74 -5.69
N ALA A 16 -5.58 12.79 -5.35
CA ALA A 16 -6.29 13.61 -6.32
C ALA A 16 -5.36 14.28 -7.33
N ASP A 17 -4.18 14.77 -6.89
CA ASP A 17 -3.17 15.31 -7.79
C ASP A 17 -2.63 14.23 -8.73
N CYS A 18 -2.37 13.03 -8.21
CA CYS A 18 -1.92 11.92 -9.03
C CYS A 18 -2.98 11.50 -10.06
N VAL A 19 -4.26 11.42 -9.68
CA VAL A 19 -5.36 11.11 -10.61
C VAL A 19 -5.42 12.18 -11.71
N ARG A 20 -5.33 13.47 -11.36
CA ARG A 20 -5.30 14.57 -12.32
C ARG A 20 -4.10 14.47 -13.27
N ASN A 21 -2.90 14.26 -12.74
CA ASN A 21 -1.66 14.17 -13.51
C ASN A 21 -1.64 12.94 -14.43
N SER A 22 -2.29 11.85 -14.01
CA SER A 22 -2.41 10.61 -14.77
C SER A 22 -3.47 10.64 -15.89
N GLY A 23 -4.18 11.76 -16.07
CA GLY A 23 -5.29 11.85 -17.02
C GLY A 23 -6.52 11.04 -16.59
N GLY A 24 -6.73 10.86 -15.29
CA GLY A 24 -7.86 10.10 -14.73
C GLY A 24 -7.61 8.60 -14.58
N ALA A 25 -6.38 8.12 -14.81
CA ALA A 25 -6.02 6.75 -14.56
C ALA A 25 -6.06 6.42 -13.06
N LYS A 26 -6.23 5.14 -12.74
CA LYS A 26 -6.25 4.63 -11.38
C LYS A 26 -5.05 3.71 -11.16
N GLY A 27 -4.38 3.86 -10.02
CA GLY A 27 -3.37 2.91 -9.54
C GLY A 27 -3.96 1.69 -8.82
N TYR A 28 -5.29 1.49 -8.91
CA TYR A 28 -6.03 0.48 -8.19
C TYR A 28 -7.05 -0.20 -9.11
N ASN A 29 -7.16 -1.53 -9.02
CA ASN A 29 -8.10 -2.34 -9.80
C ASN A 29 -8.94 -3.30 -8.93
N ILE A 30 -8.33 -4.04 -8.00
CA ILE A 30 -9.01 -5.06 -7.19
C ILE A 30 -8.63 -4.95 -5.71
N PRO A 31 -9.52 -5.36 -4.79
CA PRO A 31 -9.18 -5.49 -3.38
C PRO A 31 -8.04 -6.46 -3.12
N VAL A 32 -7.14 -6.10 -2.23
CA VAL A 32 -5.99 -6.92 -1.84
C VAL A 32 -5.71 -6.80 -0.35
N SER A 33 -5.30 -7.91 0.27
CA SER A 33 -4.68 -7.90 1.59
C SER A 33 -3.37 -8.66 1.56
N VAL A 34 -2.43 -8.23 2.39
CA VAL A 34 -1.14 -8.89 2.60
C VAL A 34 -1.01 -9.17 4.09
N LEU A 35 -0.93 -10.45 4.44
CA LEU A 35 -0.77 -10.95 5.81
C LEU A 35 0.65 -11.48 5.98
N PRO A 36 1.50 -10.85 6.82
CA PRO A 36 2.70 -11.51 7.35
C PRO A 36 2.26 -12.72 8.18
N THR A 37 2.99 -13.83 8.15
CA THR A 37 2.56 -15.08 8.82
C THR A 37 3.43 -15.47 10.00
N LYS A 38 4.61 -14.86 10.14
CA LYS A 38 5.58 -15.17 11.20
C LYS A 38 5.63 -14.11 12.30
N TYR A 39 5.58 -12.82 11.95
CA TYR A 39 5.75 -11.72 12.88
C TYR A 39 4.63 -10.66 12.83
N ASP A 40 3.45 -11.01 12.32
CA ASP A 40 2.30 -10.10 12.24
C ASP A 40 1.97 -9.47 13.61
N GLY A 41 2.01 -8.14 13.67
CA GLY A 41 1.72 -7.36 14.86
C GLY A 41 2.78 -7.43 15.95
N ASN A 42 3.94 -8.05 15.69
CA ASN A 42 5.01 -8.15 16.67
C ASN A 42 5.84 -6.86 16.70
N ALA A 43 5.60 -6.01 17.71
CA ALA A 43 6.28 -4.74 17.89
C ALA A 43 7.81 -4.82 18.02
N GLN A 44 8.38 -6.00 18.34
CA GLN A 44 9.83 -6.20 18.39
C GLN A 44 10.45 -6.52 17.02
N LYS A 45 9.63 -6.63 15.98
CA LYS A 45 10.01 -7.05 14.63
C LYS A 45 9.69 -5.98 13.58
N GLY A 46 9.68 -4.72 13.99
CA GLY A 46 9.45 -3.59 13.08
C GLY A 46 7.97 -3.29 12.87
N ASN A 47 7.66 -2.51 11.83
CA ASN A 47 6.28 -2.19 11.42
C ASN A 47 5.61 -3.33 10.63
N CYS A 48 5.83 -4.57 11.06
CA CYS A 48 5.38 -5.76 10.36
C CYS A 48 3.95 -6.12 10.79
N HIS A 49 2.96 -5.72 10.00
CA HIS A 49 1.58 -6.08 10.26
C HIS A 49 0.75 -6.17 8.98
N LYS A 50 -0.37 -6.88 9.07
CA LYS A 50 -1.35 -7.03 7.99
C LYS A 50 -1.78 -5.67 7.43
N VAL A 51 -1.82 -5.58 6.10
CA VAL A 51 -2.40 -4.44 5.37
C VAL A 51 -3.59 -4.89 4.53
N THR A 52 -4.64 -4.06 4.46
CA THR A 52 -5.85 -4.38 3.69
C THR A 52 -6.35 -3.17 2.92
N CYS A 53 -6.49 -3.33 1.61
CA CYS A 53 -6.96 -2.29 0.71
C CYS A 53 -8.16 -2.74 -0.12
N THR A 54 -9.35 -2.24 0.25
CA THR A 54 -10.63 -2.55 -0.41
C THR A 54 -11.13 -1.45 -1.34
N ARG A 55 -10.38 -0.34 -1.45
CA ARG A 55 -10.69 0.80 -2.32
C ARG A 55 -9.41 1.50 -2.76
N ALA A 56 -9.53 2.35 -3.78
CA ALA A 56 -8.41 3.09 -4.36
C ALA A 56 -7.72 4.03 -3.34
N GLU A 57 -8.51 4.78 -2.57
CA GLU A 57 -8.00 5.62 -1.46
C GLU A 57 -7.93 4.80 -0.16
N CYS A 58 -7.02 3.84 -0.15
CA CYS A 58 -6.74 2.97 0.97
C CYS A 58 -5.81 3.66 1.99
N PRO A 59 -6.17 3.71 3.29
CA PRO A 59 -5.29 4.27 4.32
C PRO A 59 -3.96 3.55 4.49
N ASP A 60 -3.88 2.26 4.13
CA ASP A 60 -2.68 1.43 4.27
C ASP A 60 -1.77 1.45 3.04
N ALA A 61 -2.21 2.06 1.93
CA ALA A 61 -1.43 2.12 0.69
C ALA A 61 -0.79 3.49 0.50
N TYR A 62 0.34 3.51 -0.21
CA TYR A 62 0.87 4.74 -0.78
C TYR A 62 -0.13 5.32 -1.77
N LEU A 63 -0.53 6.58 -1.54
CA LEU A 63 -1.49 7.29 -2.41
C LEU A 63 -0.82 8.32 -3.33
N TYR A 64 0.40 8.74 -2.99
CA TYR A 64 1.25 9.63 -3.78
C TYR A 64 2.73 9.34 -3.48
N PRO A 65 3.69 9.79 -4.30
CA PRO A 65 5.11 9.40 -4.19
C PRO A 65 5.81 9.75 -2.88
N PHE A 66 5.31 10.77 -2.17
CA PHE A 66 5.89 11.26 -0.91
C PHE A 66 5.02 10.89 0.30
N ASP A 67 4.20 9.84 0.18
CA ASP A 67 3.37 9.30 1.26
C ASP A 67 4.21 8.40 2.19
N ASP A 68 5.25 8.97 2.80
CA ASP A 68 6.35 8.24 3.43
C ASP A 68 5.97 7.48 4.72
N LEU A 69 4.70 7.54 5.14
CA LEU A 69 4.20 6.90 6.37
C LEU A 69 3.64 5.49 6.15
N LYS A 70 3.66 4.97 4.91
CA LYS A 70 3.00 3.69 4.54
C LYS A 70 3.93 2.48 4.55
N MET A 71 5.23 2.70 4.75
CA MET A 71 6.24 1.64 4.74
C MET A 71 5.91 0.58 5.80
N LYS A 72 5.98 -0.69 5.40
CA LYS A 72 5.95 -1.84 6.30
C LYS A 72 7.31 -2.51 6.25
N ASP A 73 8.02 -2.52 7.37
CA ASP A 73 9.27 -3.26 7.54
C ASP A 73 9.00 -4.54 8.31
N CYS A 74 9.42 -5.66 7.72
CA CYS A 74 9.39 -6.99 8.32
C CYS A 74 10.80 -7.57 8.30
N PRO A 75 11.13 -8.52 9.19
CA PRO A 75 12.36 -9.30 9.11
C PRO A 75 12.49 -10.01 7.75
N ASP A 76 13.72 -10.30 7.34
CA ASP A 76 14.06 -10.95 6.07
C ASP A 76 13.51 -12.37 5.94
N ASP A 77 13.27 -13.05 7.06
CA ASP A 77 12.72 -14.40 7.15
C ASP A 77 11.20 -14.45 7.36
N GLU A 78 10.50 -13.36 7.05
CA GLU A 78 9.03 -13.28 7.01
C GLU A 78 8.45 -13.98 5.77
N VAL A 79 7.21 -14.44 5.88
CA VAL A 79 6.45 -15.07 4.80
C VAL A 79 5.09 -14.40 4.69
N PHE A 80 4.70 -14.02 3.48
CA PHE A 80 3.45 -13.30 3.23
C PHE A 80 2.40 -14.17 2.53
N VAL A 81 1.14 -14.02 2.95
CA VAL A 81 -0.04 -14.49 2.21
C VAL A 81 -0.71 -13.28 1.58
N VAL A 82 -0.82 -13.30 0.25
CA VAL A 82 -1.52 -12.26 -0.53
C VAL A 82 -2.90 -12.81 -0.93
N THR A 83 -3.95 -12.10 -0.53
CA THR A 83 -5.34 -12.46 -0.88
C THR A 83 -5.94 -11.38 -1.77
N PHE A 84 -6.38 -11.77 -2.96
CA PHE A 84 -7.16 -10.93 -3.87
C PHE A 84 -8.65 -11.10 -3.59
N CYS A 85 -9.40 -10.00 -3.58
CA CYS A 85 -10.79 -9.98 -3.14
C CYS A 85 -10.98 -10.59 -1.72
N PRO A 86 -10.22 -10.13 -0.70
CA PRO A 86 -10.30 -10.63 0.67
C PRO A 86 -11.61 -10.27 1.38
#